data_AF-B4WYC4-F1
#
_entry.id   AF-B4WYC4-F1
#
_cell.length_a   1.000
_cell.length_b   1.000
_cell.length_c   1.000
_cell.angle_alpha   90.00
_cell.angle_beta   90.00
_cell.angle_gamma   90.00
#
_symmetry.space_group_name_H-M   'P 1'
#
loop_
_entity.id
_entity.type
_entity.pdbx_description
1 polymer ?
#
loop_
_entity_poly.entity_id
_entity_poly.type
_entity_poly.pdbx_seq_one_letter_code
_entity_poly.pdbx_strand_id
1 'polypeptide(L)' 'MGKNFGLVKQVNEAKVSLIEIVPDGRDGWVERASNVSISE' A
#
# COMPACT_ATOMS: atom_id res chain seq x y z
N MET A 1 5.41 4.49 3.25
CA MET A 1 4.15 4.91 3.93
C MET A 1 3.63 3.78 4.79
N GLY A 2 3.04 4.09 5.95
CA GLY A 2 2.49 3.08 6.86
C GLY A 2 3.54 2.10 7.42
N LYS A 3 3.08 1.00 8.02
CA LYS A 3 3.94 -0.04 8.62
C LYS A 3 4.48 -1.08 7.62
N ASN A 4 3.88 -1.14 6.42
CA ASN A 4 4.14 -2.19 5.42
C ASN A 4 4.99 -1.69 4.25
N PHE A 5 5.91 -0.76 4.51
CA PHE A 5 6.83 -0.21 3.50
C PHE A 5 6.14 0.32 2.24
N GLY A 6 4.94 0.89 2.38
CA GLY A 6 4.10 1.29 1.25
C GLY A 6 4.82 2.28 0.33
N LEU A 7 5.07 1.86 -0.91
CA LEU A 7 5.65 2.66 -1.98
C LEU A 7 4.52 3.35 -2.75
N VAL A 8 4.54 4.68 -2.78
CA VAL A 8 3.56 5.48 -3.54
C VAL A 8 3.80 5.29 -5.02
N LYS A 9 2.75 4.94 -5.77
CA LYS A 9 2.79 4.80 -7.24
C LYS A 9 2.09 5.94 -7.96
N GLN A 10 1.00 6.43 -7.37
CA GLN A 10 0.22 7.53 -7.95
C GLN A 10 -0.47 8.31 -6.84
N VAL A 11 -0.62 9.61 -7.06
CA VAL A 11 -1.36 10.53 -6.21
C VAL A 11 -2.37 11.27 -7.09
N ASN A 12 -3.61 11.35 -6.62
CA ASN A 12 -4.61 12.28 -7.13
C ASN A 12 -5.31 12.97 -5.96
N GLU A 13 -6.24 13.87 -6.27
CA GLU A 13 -6.89 14.73 -5.27
C GLU A 13 -7.57 13.95 -4.14
N ALA A 14 -8.25 12.84 -4.44
CA ALA A 14 -9.03 12.11 -3.46
C ALA A 14 -8.36 10.81 -2.95
N LYS A 15 -7.24 10.41 -3.57
CA LYS A 15 -6.71 9.05 -3.43
C LYS A 15 -5.21 8.96 -3.66
N VAL A 16 -4.57 8.10 -2.87
CA VAL A 16 -3.18 7.66 -3.04
C VAL A 16 -3.15 6.16 -3.32
N SER A 17 -2.51 5.76 -4.42
CA SER A 17 -2.29 4.37 -4.80
C SER A 17 -0.89 3.90 -4.37
N LEU A 18 -0.82 2.74 -3.72
CA LEU A 18 0.39 2.20 -3.09
C LEU A 18 0.65 0.75 -3.50
N ILE A 19 1.92 0.35 -3.45
CA ILE A 19 2.33 -1.06 -3.33
C ILE A 19 2.91 -1.28 -1.94
N GLU A 20 2.35 -2.22 -1.19
CA GLU A 20 2.81 -2.62 0.14
C GLU A 20 3.52 -3.97 0.08
N ILE A 21 4.40 -4.22 1.06
CA ILE A 21 5.03 -5.52 1.27
C ILE A 21 4.37 -6.18 2.48
N VAL A 22 3.76 -7.35 2.29
CA VAL A 22 3.01 -8.06 3.34
C VAL A 22 3.43 -9.54 3.42
N PRO A 23 3.30 -10.19 4.59
CA PRO A 23 3.60 -11.60 4.73
C PRO A 23 2.69 -12.46 3.83
N ASP A 24 3.25 -13.53 3.26
CA ASP A 24 2.51 -14.49 2.42
C ASP A 24 1.92 -15.68 3.21
N GLY A 25 2.22 -15.76 4.51
CA GLY A 25 1.83 -16.85 5.40
C GLY A 25 2.75 -18.07 5.39
N ARG A 26 3.91 -18.01 4.71
CA ARG A 26 4.91 -19.08 4.56
C ARG A 26 6.34 -18.57 4.78
N ASP A 27 6.52 -17.66 5.74
CA ASP A 27 7.76 -16.93 6.01
C ASP A 27 8.31 -16.11 4.82
N GLY A 28 7.49 -15.90 3.78
CA GLY A 28 7.80 -15.07 2.63
C GLY A 28 7.07 -13.72 2.66
N TRP A 29 7.34 -12.92 1.64
CA TRP A 29 6.76 -11.59 1.45
C TRP A 29 6.25 -11.43 0.02
N VAL A 30 5.13 -10.74 -0.12
CA VAL A 30 4.52 -10.44 -1.42
C VAL A 30 4.14 -8.97 -1.53
N GLU A 31 4.15 -8.48 -2.77
CA GLU A 31 3.62 -7.16 -3.10
C GLU A 31 2.09 -7.17 -3.12
N ARG A 32 1.48 -6.14 -2.54
CA ARG A 32 0.02 -5.96 -2.53
C ARG A 32 -0.36 -4.54 -2.91
N ALA A 33 -1.22 -4.40 -3.92
CA ALA A 33 -1.82 -3.12 -4.26
C ALA A 33 -2.78 -2.66 -3.15
N SER A 34 -2.62 -1.41 -2.72
CA SER A 34 -3.46 -0.78 -1.70
C SER A 34 -3.78 0.66 -2.08
N ASN A 35 -4.84 1.20 -1.49
CA ASN A 35 -5.28 2.56 -1.74
C ASN A 35 -5.70 3.24 -0.44
N VAL A 36 -5.34 4.50 -0.30
CA VAL A 36 -5.80 5.37 0.79
C VAL A 36 -6.65 6.47 0.16
N SER A 37 -7.90 6.59 0.57
CA SER A 37 -8.77 7.71 0.21
C SER A 37 -8.79 8.75 1.31
N ILE A 38 -9.08 10.00 0.95
CA ILE A 38 -9.47 11.00 1.95
C ILE A 38 -10.76 10.51 2.62
N SER A 39 -10.73 10.41 3.95
CA SER A 39 -11.93 10.29 4.78
C SER A 39 -12.31 11.69 5.26
N GLU A 40 -13.61 11.96 5.33
CA GLU A 40 -14.17 13.17 5.96
C GLU A 40 -13.80 13.26 7.45
#